data_AF-A0A450TLR3-F1
#
_entry.id   AF-A0A450TLR3-F1
#
_cell.length_a   1.000
_cell.length_b   1.000
_cell.length_c   1.000
_cell.angle_alpha   90.00
_cell.angle_beta   90.00
_cell.angle_gamma   90.00
#
_symmetry.space_group_name_H-M   'P 1'
#
loop_
_entity.id
_entity.type
_entity.pdbx_description
1 polymer ?
#
loop_
_entity_poly.entity_id
_entity_poly.type
_entity_poly.pdbx_seq_one_letter_code
_entity_poly.pdbx_strand_id
1 'polypeptide(L)'
;MIDRIYCWALAIFSLMSDSVPSMSGIVLTIDTLPEKSVRKLVDGFHPMPLPIISTKEDTLSAVRKVDNMYPRILPDDQRKIASAIGLFSQCVDVNTFLEKMKVTKSKLMTPRMFEHFLIDKAKRHIQRIVLPEGTDERVLKAAEILVRRNVADLAILGPKDRILAAISSLGLELDEDQVDIIEPATHPSYKKYAEIYYDMRKHKGGTLDTAYETLADETYFGTMMVYMGDADGMVSGAIHTIQDTIRPAFQIIHTKPDLSIVSSVFFMCLSDRVLVYGDCGVNPRPTSEGLAEIAIVSERNAAAFGIWPNVALLSYSTGPFGRGEEVDRIKKAVEIIRKRCPEMKMEGPIQ
;
A
#
# COMPACT_ATOMS: atom_id res chain seq x y z
N MET A 1 45.26 -15.27 15.60
CA MET A 1 44.33 -14.31 16.24
C MET A 1 43.98 -13.17 15.29
N ILE A 2 44.96 -12.68 14.51
CA ILE A 2 44.81 -11.62 13.50
C ILE A 2 43.76 -11.95 12.42
N ASP A 3 43.72 -13.19 11.89
CA ASP A 3 42.72 -13.60 10.86
C ASP A 3 41.24 -13.45 11.25
N ARG A 4 40.93 -13.44 12.55
CA ARG A 4 39.55 -13.59 13.01
C ARG A 4 38.82 -12.25 13.05
N ILE A 5 39.49 -11.15 13.37
CA ILE A 5 38.90 -9.80 13.31
C ILE A 5 38.61 -9.42 11.86
N TYR A 6 39.47 -9.85 10.92
CA TYR A 6 39.26 -9.65 9.50
C TYR A 6 37.96 -10.28 9.00
N CYS A 7 37.57 -11.47 9.47
CA CYS A 7 36.32 -12.11 9.04
C CYS A 7 35.08 -11.28 9.42
N TRP A 8 35.09 -10.63 10.58
CA TRP A 8 34.00 -9.77 11.03
C TRP A 8 33.97 -8.44 10.27
N ALA A 9 35.14 -7.84 10.08
CA ALA A 9 35.28 -6.62 9.31
C ALA A 9 34.88 -6.84 7.85
N LEU A 10 35.38 -7.90 7.20
CA LEU A 10 34.97 -8.31 5.85
C LEU A 10 33.46 -8.53 5.77
N ALA A 11 32.85 -9.13 6.79
CA ALA A 11 31.42 -9.36 6.74
C ALA A 11 30.60 -8.10 6.85
N ILE A 12 30.99 -7.17 7.71
CA ILE A 12 30.35 -5.85 7.79
C ILE A 12 30.60 -5.06 6.50
N PHE A 13 31.83 -5.07 5.96
CA PHE A 13 32.15 -4.37 4.72
C PHE A 13 31.46 -4.97 3.50
N SER A 14 31.18 -6.29 3.48
CA SER A 14 30.45 -6.92 2.39
C SER A 14 29.01 -6.41 2.28
N LEU A 15 28.40 -6.00 3.39
CA LEU A 15 27.05 -5.40 3.40
C LEU A 15 27.03 -4.00 2.81
N MET A 16 28.19 -3.32 2.77
CA MET A 16 28.34 -1.97 2.25
C MET A 16 28.97 -1.95 0.84
N SER A 17 29.17 -3.12 0.23
CA SER A 17 29.92 -3.26 -1.01
C SER A 17 29.08 -3.96 -2.07
N ASP A 18 28.81 -3.25 -3.17
CA ASP A 18 28.13 -3.81 -4.34
C ASP A 18 28.99 -4.81 -5.15
N SER A 19 30.27 -4.93 -4.80
CA SER A 19 31.24 -5.78 -5.52
C SER A 19 31.20 -7.27 -5.12
N VAL A 20 30.48 -7.62 -4.04
CA VAL A 20 30.41 -9.00 -3.53
C VAL A 20 28.96 -9.34 -3.12
N PRO A 21 28.55 -10.62 -3.17
CA PRO A 21 27.23 -11.03 -2.70
C PRO A 21 27.00 -10.63 -1.24
N SER A 22 25.82 -10.11 -0.94
CA SER A 22 25.44 -9.77 0.43
C SER A 22 25.38 -11.04 1.29
N MET A 23 26.05 -11.03 2.43
CA MET A 23 25.96 -12.14 3.37
C MET A 23 24.65 -12.13 4.12
N SER A 24 24.02 -13.30 4.27
CA SER A 24 22.76 -13.45 5.01
C SER A 24 22.97 -13.66 6.52
N GLY A 25 24.18 -13.97 6.97
CA GLY A 25 24.49 -14.26 8.36
C GLY A 25 25.90 -14.78 8.58
N ILE A 26 26.38 -14.72 9.83
CA ILE A 26 27.64 -15.34 10.24
C ILE A 26 27.34 -16.47 11.23
N VAL A 27 27.92 -17.65 10.96
CA VAL A 27 27.94 -18.77 11.92
C VAL A 27 29.34 -18.90 12.51
N LEU A 28 29.44 -18.62 13.81
CA LEU A 28 30.66 -18.74 14.59
C LEU A 28 30.79 -20.17 15.12
N THR A 29 31.74 -20.93 14.58
CA THR A 29 32.03 -22.32 14.98
C THR A 29 33.00 -22.40 16.15
N ILE A 30 32.93 -21.39 17.03
CA ILE A 30 33.77 -21.24 18.21
C ILE A 30 32.92 -21.46 19.46
N ASP A 31 33.39 -22.34 20.34
CA ASP A 31 32.79 -22.60 21.66
C ASP A 31 33.12 -21.48 22.68
N THR A 32 33.52 -20.30 22.19
CA THR A 32 33.83 -19.12 22.99
C THR A 32 33.21 -17.88 22.37
N LEU A 33 32.52 -17.10 23.19
CA LEU A 33 31.98 -15.81 22.78
C LEU A 33 33.12 -14.80 22.54
N PRO A 34 32.97 -13.84 21.59
CA PRO A 34 34.00 -12.82 21.31
C PRO A 34 34.43 -12.05 22.56
N GLU A 35 35.62 -11.43 22.55
CA GLU A 35 36.04 -10.58 23.66
C GLU A 35 35.05 -9.43 23.93
N LYS A 36 35.01 -8.93 25.17
CA LYS A 36 34.08 -7.86 25.59
C LYS A 36 34.18 -6.59 24.74
N SER A 37 35.38 -6.26 24.25
CA SER A 37 35.63 -5.13 23.35
C SER A 37 34.90 -5.28 22.02
N VAL A 38 34.97 -6.48 21.41
CA VAL A 38 34.29 -6.81 20.15
C VAL A 38 32.77 -6.82 20.36
N ARG A 39 32.29 -7.37 21.47
CA ARG A 39 30.85 -7.34 21.79
C ARG A 39 30.33 -5.92 21.93
N LYS A 40 31.03 -5.04 22.66
CA LYS A 40 30.67 -3.63 22.76
C LYS A 40 30.62 -2.92 21.42
N LEU A 41 31.52 -3.28 20.49
CA LEU A 41 31.51 -2.72 19.14
C LEU A 41 30.29 -3.18 18.35
N VAL A 42 29.96 -4.48 18.44
CA VAL A 42 28.80 -5.10 17.79
C VAL A 42 27.48 -4.56 18.37
N ASP A 43 27.37 -4.44 19.69
CA ASP A 43 26.22 -3.86 20.39
C ASP A 43 26.03 -2.37 20.05
N GLY A 44 27.04 -1.70 19.48
CA GLY A 44 26.93 -0.33 18.98
C GLY A 44 26.15 -0.19 17.68
N PHE A 45 25.90 -1.29 16.95
CA PHE A 45 25.15 -1.29 15.70
C PHE A 45 23.66 -1.56 15.98
N HIS A 46 22.84 -0.50 15.90
CA HIS A 46 21.39 -0.60 16.05
C HIS A 46 20.65 0.08 14.89
N PRO A 47 19.88 -0.68 14.08
CA PRO A 47 19.74 -2.14 14.10
C PRO A 47 21.02 -2.84 13.61
N MET A 48 21.26 -4.06 14.10
CA MET A 48 22.38 -4.87 13.62
C MET A 48 22.05 -5.42 12.23
N PRO A 49 22.86 -5.13 11.19
CA PRO A 49 22.49 -5.43 9.81
C PRO A 49 22.63 -6.92 9.44
N LEU A 50 23.26 -7.73 10.30
CA LEU A 50 23.55 -9.12 10.02
C LEU A 50 23.32 -10.03 11.25
N PRO A 51 22.53 -11.10 11.14
CA PRO A 51 22.39 -12.06 12.22
C PRO A 51 23.69 -12.85 12.44
N ILE A 52 24.08 -12.97 13.71
CA ILE A 52 25.28 -13.72 14.11
C ILE A 52 24.90 -14.79 15.11
N ILE A 53 25.25 -16.03 14.79
CA ILE A 53 24.89 -17.22 15.58
C ILE A 53 26.18 -17.94 15.96
N SER A 54 26.26 -18.46 17.18
CA SER A 54 27.38 -19.30 17.65
C SER A 54 26.94 -20.75 17.80
N THR A 55 27.85 -21.67 17.44
CA THR A 55 27.67 -23.12 17.61
C THR A 55 28.92 -23.74 18.21
N LYS A 56 28.72 -24.84 18.95
CA LYS A 56 29.80 -25.67 19.52
C LYS A 56 30.36 -26.69 18.53
N GLU A 57 29.70 -26.86 17.40
CA GLU A 57 30.11 -27.75 16.32
C GLU A 57 31.40 -27.24 15.67
N ASP A 58 32.25 -28.16 15.23
CA ASP A 58 33.40 -27.81 14.39
C ASP A 58 32.94 -27.26 13.03
N THR A 59 33.85 -26.59 12.32
CA THR A 59 33.52 -25.91 11.05
C THR A 59 32.95 -26.85 9.99
N LEU A 60 33.45 -28.09 9.86
CA LEU A 60 32.97 -29.02 8.86
C LEU A 60 31.56 -29.52 9.20
N SER A 61 31.32 -29.83 10.47
CA SER A 61 30.00 -30.25 10.97
C SER A 61 28.96 -29.14 10.86
N ALA A 62 29.34 -27.91 11.18
CA ALA A 62 28.46 -26.74 11.03
C ALA A 62 28.09 -26.49 9.57
N VAL A 63 29.07 -26.51 8.65
CA VAL A 63 28.82 -26.36 7.21
C VAL A 63 27.89 -27.46 6.70
N ARG A 64 28.13 -28.73 7.05
CA ARG A 64 27.23 -29.83 6.66
C ARG A 64 25.81 -29.65 7.20
N LYS A 65 25.64 -29.15 8.42
CA LYS A 65 24.30 -28.89 8.96
C LYS A 65 23.59 -27.80 8.18
N VAL A 66 24.28 -26.70 7.87
CA VAL A 66 23.74 -25.60 7.07
C VAL A 66 23.39 -26.07 5.65
N ASP A 67 24.27 -26.84 5.01
CA ASP A 67 24.06 -27.38 3.67
C ASP A 67 22.86 -28.36 3.61
N ASN A 68 22.64 -29.12 4.68
CA ASN A 68 21.48 -30.01 4.81
C ASN A 68 20.22 -29.31 5.35
N MET A 69 20.24 -27.99 5.61
CA MET A 69 19.04 -27.30 6.04
C MET A 69 18.04 -27.24 4.90
N TYR A 70 16.90 -27.89 5.09
CA TYR A 70 15.78 -27.72 4.18
C TYR A 70 15.09 -26.37 4.43
N PRO A 71 14.99 -25.49 3.43
CA PRO A 71 14.26 -24.24 3.59
C PRO A 71 12.79 -24.57 3.85
N ARG A 72 12.26 -24.07 4.97
CA ARG A 72 10.84 -24.13 5.30
C ARG A 72 10.23 -22.74 5.14
N ILE A 73 8.97 -22.71 4.68
CA ILE A 73 8.14 -21.52 4.74
C ILE A 73 7.44 -21.58 6.10
N LEU A 74 7.90 -20.74 7.03
CA LEU A 74 7.26 -20.58 8.33
C LEU A 74 6.05 -19.64 8.20
N PRO A 75 5.04 -19.72 9.07
CA PRO A 75 3.84 -18.87 8.99
C PRO A 75 4.10 -17.37 9.07
N ASP A 76 5.22 -16.97 9.67
CA ASP A 76 5.70 -15.61 9.90
C ASP A 76 6.64 -15.09 8.79
N ASP A 77 7.11 -15.96 7.88
CA ASP A 77 8.03 -15.59 6.80
C ASP A 77 7.29 -14.96 5.61
N GLN A 78 6.90 -13.69 5.77
CA GLN A 78 6.10 -12.96 4.78
C GLN A 78 6.75 -12.90 3.40
N ARG A 79 8.10 -12.80 3.32
CA ARG A 79 8.84 -12.71 2.05
C ARG A 79 8.79 -14.02 1.27
N LYS A 80 9.03 -15.17 1.93
CA LYS A 80 8.90 -16.48 1.29
C LYS A 80 7.46 -16.79 0.90
N ILE A 81 6.49 -16.48 1.77
CA ILE A 81 5.07 -16.66 1.47
C ILE A 81 4.68 -15.84 0.23
N ALA A 82 5.07 -14.57 0.17
CA ALA A 82 4.79 -13.71 -0.98
C ALA A 82 5.40 -14.25 -2.28
N SER A 83 6.66 -14.70 -2.23
CA SER A 83 7.35 -15.27 -3.40
C SER A 83 6.71 -16.57 -3.88
N ALA A 84 6.32 -17.47 -2.96
CA ALA A 84 5.62 -18.70 -3.29
C ALA A 84 4.25 -18.45 -3.94
N ILE A 85 3.48 -17.49 -3.41
CA ILE A 85 2.20 -17.07 -4.00
C ILE A 85 2.41 -16.44 -5.38
N GLY A 86 3.44 -15.60 -5.53
CA GLY A 86 3.83 -14.98 -6.81
C GLY A 86 4.13 -16.02 -7.89
N LEU A 87 5.03 -16.95 -7.60
CA LEU A 87 5.42 -18.05 -8.49
C LEU A 87 4.24 -18.95 -8.84
N PHE A 88 3.43 -19.35 -7.86
CA PHE A 88 2.24 -20.17 -8.11
C PHE A 88 1.29 -19.47 -9.09
N SER A 89 1.05 -18.17 -8.89
CA SER A 89 0.16 -17.40 -9.76
C SER A 89 0.70 -17.25 -11.19
N GLN A 90 2.02 -17.24 -11.38
CA GLN A 90 2.66 -17.12 -12.70
C GLN A 90 2.69 -18.47 -13.43
N CYS A 91 2.90 -19.56 -12.71
CA CYS A 91 3.11 -20.88 -13.30
C CYS A 91 1.84 -21.74 -13.41
N VAL A 92 0.76 -21.39 -12.68
CA VAL A 92 -0.47 -22.20 -12.62
C VAL A 92 -1.67 -21.40 -13.14
N ASP A 93 -2.36 -21.96 -14.13
CA ASP A 93 -3.67 -21.46 -14.54
C ASP A 93 -4.74 -21.87 -13.52
N VAL A 94 -5.02 -20.94 -12.62
CA VAL A 94 -6.01 -21.11 -11.54
C VAL A 94 -7.41 -21.34 -12.10
N ASN A 95 -7.78 -20.75 -13.24
CA ASN A 95 -9.13 -20.91 -13.80
C ASN A 95 -9.34 -22.35 -14.27
N THR A 96 -8.41 -22.88 -15.06
CA THR A 96 -8.43 -24.28 -15.50
C THR A 96 -8.44 -25.24 -14.30
N PHE A 97 -7.69 -24.91 -13.24
CA PHE A 97 -7.66 -25.71 -12.02
C PHE A 97 -9.02 -25.73 -11.29
N LEU A 98 -9.64 -24.56 -11.11
CA LEU A 98 -10.94 -24.42 -10.45
C LEU A 98 -12.08 -25.07 -11.23
N GLU A 99 -12.06 -24.97 -12.56
CA GLU A 99 -13.04 -25.63 -13.44
C GLU A 99 -12.99 -27.16 -13.27
N LYS A 100 -11.80 -27.75 -13.23
CA LYS A 100 -11.62 -29.18 -12.99
C LYS A 100 -12.10 -29.62 -11.61
N MET A 101 -11.98 -28.74 -10.61
CA MET A 101 -12.42 -28.99 -9.23
C MET A 101 -13.94 -28.84 -9.02
N LYS A 102 -14.70 -28.34 -10.02
CA LYS A 102 -16.16 -28.10 -9.93
C LYS A 102 -16.56 -27.31 -8.67
N VAL A 103 -15.78 -26.29 -8.31
CA VAL A 103 -16.01 -25.51 -7.08
C VAL A 103 -17.23 -24.60 -7.23
N THR A 104 -18.19 -24.73 -6.31
CA THR A 104 -19.35 -23.83 -6.24
C THR A 104 -18.94 -22.45 -5.70
N LYS A 105 -19.27 -21.38 -6.41
CA LYS A 105 -19.03 -20.01 -5.92
C LYS A 105 -19.95 -19.70 -4.73
N SER A 106 -19.35 -19.35 -3.59
CA SER A 106 -20.08 -18.83 -2.44
C SER A 106 -20.64 -17.44 -2.75
N LYS A 107 -21.85 -17.14 -2.26
CA LYS A 107 -22.41 -15.77 -2.27
C LYS A 107 -21.86 -14.90 -1.13
N LEU A 108 -21.27 -15.51 -0.10
CA LEU A 108 -20.68 -14.81 1.03
C LEU A 108 -19.22 -14.48 0.72
N MET A 109 -18.87 -13.20 0.89
CA MET A 109 -17.50 -12.71 0.81
C MET A 109 -16.90 -12.67 2.22
N THR A 110 -16.01 -13.62 2.54
CA THR A 110 -15.24 -13.57 3.79
C THR A 110 -14.04 -12.62 3.64
N PRO A 111 -13.44 -12.12 4.73
CA PRO A 111 -12.26 -11.24 4.64
C PRO A 111 -11.10 -11.84 3.83
N ARG A 112 -10.80 -13.13 4.01
CA ARG A 112 -9.75 -13.81 3.25
C ARG A 112 -10.06 -13.90 1.75
N MET A 113 -11.32 -14.17 1.41
CA MET A 113 -11.76 -14.17 0.02
C MET A 113 -11.67 -12.76 -0.58
N PHE A 114 -11.99 -11.73 0.22
CA PHE A 114 -11.92 -10.35 -0.19
C PHE A 114 -10.47 -9.92 -0.48
N GLU A 115 -9.53 -10.17 0.43
CA GLU A 115 -8.11 -9.90 0.21
C GLU A 115 -7.57 -10.60 -1.04
N HIS A 116 -7.92 -11.87 -1.23
CA HIS A 116 -7.52 -12.61 -2.43
C HIS A 116 -8.13 -12.01 -3.70
N PHE A 117 -9.43 -11.66 -3.67
CA PHE A 117 -10.12 -11.01 -4.78
C PHE A 117 -9.46 -9.68 -5.17
N LEU A 118 -9.05 -8.86 -4.18
CA LEU A 118 -8.35 -7.59 -4.44
C LEU A 118 -7.05 -7.81 -5.21
N ILE A 119 -6.21 -8.73 -4.73
CA ILE A 119 -4.93 -9.04 -5.35
C ILE A 119 -5.14 -9.63 -6.74
N ASP A 120 -6.05 -10.61 -6.90
CA ASP A 120 -6.34 -11.21 -8.20
C ASP A 120 -6.85 -10.18 -9.22
N LYS A 121 -7.75 -9.28 -8.78
CA LYS A 121 -8.27 -8.22 -9.64
C LYS A 121 -7.17 -7.25 -10.08
N ALA A 122 -6.29 -6.84 -9.17
CA ALA A 122 -5.16 -5.97 -9.50
C ALA A 122 -4.19 -6.64 -10.49
N LYS A 123 -3.89 -7.94 -10.31
CA LYS A 123 -2.98 -8.68 -11.21
C LYS A 123 -3.50 -8.83 -12.63
N ARG A 124 -4.83 -8.82 -12.84
CA ARG A 124 -5.43 -8.89 -14.19
C ARG A 124 -5.19 -7.64 -15.01
N HIS A 125 -4.99 -6.50 -14.35
CA HIS A 125 -4.70 -5.23 -15.00
C HIS A 125 -3.71 -4.48 -14.12
N ILE A 126 -2.42 -4.75 -14.33
CA ILE A 126 -1.34 -4.08 -13.60
C ILE A 126 -1.48 -2.57 -13.82
N GLN A 127 -1.39 -1.83 -12.73
CA GLN A 127 -1.50 -0.38 -12.69
C GLN A 127 -0.21 0.19 -12.10
N ARG A 128 0.15 1.39 -12.54
CA ARG A 128 1.30 2.13 -12.04
C ARG A 128 0.86 2.97 -10.83
N ILE A 129 1.40 2.68 -9.66
CA ILE A 129 1.05 3.32 -8.38
C ILE A 129 2.22 4.12 -7.84
N VAL A 130 1.97 5.40 -7.55
CA VAL A 130 2.94 6.30 -6.93
C VAL A 130 2.90 6.19 -5.40
N LEU A 131 4.07 6.10 -4.79
CA LEU A 131 4.30 6.06 -3.35
C LEU A 131 5.16 7.27 -2.94
N PRO A 132 4.54 8.39 -2.49
CA PRO A 132 5.27 9.62 -2.16
C PRO A 132 6.20 9.52 -0.95
N GLU A 133 5.99 8.54 -0.08
CA GLU A 133 6.65 8.43 1.22
C GLU A 133 7.80 7.42 1.16
N GLY A 134 8.71 7.59 0.18
CA GLY A 134 9.70 6.58 -0.20
C GLY A 134 10.75 6.22 0.84
N THR A 135 10.89 7.01 1.90
CA THR A 135 11.82 6.71 3.01
C THR A 135 11.13 6.00 4.19
N ASP A 136 9.81 5.81 4.15
CA ASP A 136 9.09 5.13 5.24
C ASP A 136 9.25 3.61 5.16
N GLU A 137 9.62 2.99 6.29
CA GLU A 137 9.86 1.55 6.33
C GLU A 137 8.63 0.71 6.00
N ARG A 138 7.41 1.16 6.34
CA ARG A 138 6.18 0.43 6.08
C ARG A 138 5.87 0.45 4.58
N VAL A 139 6.11 1.59 3.94
CA VAL A 139 5.93 1.78 2.50
C VAL A 139 6.92 0.90 1.72
N LEU A 140 8.20 0.92 2.09
CA LEU A 140 9.22 0.09 1.44
C LEU A 140 8.98 -1.42 1.61
N LYS A 141 8.60 -1.86 2.82
CA LYS A 141 8.22 -3.26 3.08
C LYS A 141 7.01 -3.69 2.25
N ALA A 142 6.00 -2.81 2.14
CA ALA A 142 4.82 -3.07 1.32
C ALA A 142 5.18 -3.11 -0.18
N ALA A 143 6.05 -2.22 -0.65
CA ALA A 143 6.54 -2.18 -2.02
C ALA A 143 7.21 -3.51 -2.41
N GLU A 144 8.11 -4.05 -1.56
CA GLU A 144 8.75 -5.34 -1.81
C GLU A 144 7.73 -6.47 -1.96
N ILE A 145 6.70 -6.52 -1.10
CA ILE A 145 5.66 -7.53 -1.17
C ILE A 145 4.85 -7.41 -2.48
N LEU A 146 4.51 -6.18 -2.89
CA LEU A 146 3.73 -5.94 -4.12
C LEU A 146 4.52 -6.32 -5.38
N VAL A 147 5.81 -5.98 -5.43
CA VAL A 147 6.73 -6.36 -6.51
C VAL A 147 6.87 -7.88 -6.58
N ARG A 148 7.16 -8.56 -5.46
CA ARG A 148 7.28 -10.03 -5.40
C ARG A 148 6.00 -10.76 -5.84
N ARG A 149 4.84 -10.17 -5.55
CA ARG A 149 3.55 -10.73 -5.95
C ARG A 149 3.12 -10.33 -7.37
N ASN A 150 3.88 -9.46 -8.04
CA ASN A 150 3.61 -8.90 -9.36
C ASN A 150 2.20 -8.27 -9.45
N VAL A 151 1.90 -7.32 -8.55
CA VAL A 151 0.55 -6.76 -8.36
C VAL A 151 0.39 -5.38 -8.98
N ALA A 152 1.44 -4.56 -8.97
CA ALA A 152 1.44 -3.18 -9.45
C ALA A 152 2.86 -2.78 -9.86
N ASP A 153 2.97 -1.87 -10.82
CA ASP A 153 4.23 -1.18 -11.11
C ASP A 153 4.35 -0.01 -10.13
N LEU A 154 5.50 0.16 -9.50
CA LEU A 154 5.65 1.14 -8.42
C LEU A 154 6.59 2.28 -8.82
N ALA A 155 6.15 3.50 -8.54
CA ALA A 155 6.99 4.69 -8.58
C ALA A 155 7.16 5.23 -7.16
N ILE A 156 8.37 5.16 -6.62
CA ILE A 156 8.68 5.58 -5.25
C ILE A 156 9.33 6.96 -5.31
N LEU A 157 8.74 7.94 -4.63
CA LEU A 157 9.25 9.32 -4.65
C LEU A 157 10.16 9.60 -3.47
N GLY A 158 11.19 10.42 -3.73
CA GLY A 158 12.07 10.99 -2.71
C GLY A 158 13.53 11.00 -3.14
N PRO A 159 14.45 11.41 -2.24
CA PRO A 159 15.87 11.46 -2.54
C PRO A 159 16.44 10.06 -2.76
N LYS A 160 16.98 9.79 -3.96
CA LYS A 160 17.43 8.45 -4.39
C LYS A 160 18.38 7.81 -3.38
N ASP A 161 19.41 8.53 -2.94
CA ASP A 161 20.41 8.03 -2.00
C ASP A 161 19.80 7.59 -0.66
N ARG A 162 18.76 8.30 -0.19
CA ARG A 162 18.09 7.98 1.08
C ARG A 162 17.20 6.74 0.94
N ILE A 163 16.52 6.60 -0.19
CA ILE A 163 15.68 5.45 -0.48
C ILE A 163 16.54 4.18 -0.58
N LEU A 164 17.63 4.23 -1.34
CA LEU A 164 18.56 3.11 -1.48
C LEU A 164 19.21 2.72 -0.14
N ALA A 165 19.62 3.71 0.66
CA ALA A 165 20.13 3.45 2.01
C ALA A 165 19.07 2.80 2.92
N ALA A 166 17.81 3.24 2.84
CA ALA A 166 16.71 2.66 3.59
C ALA A 166 16.43 1.21 3.17
N ILE A 167 16.37 0.93 1.87
CA ILE A 167 16.21 -0.42 1.29
C ILE A 167 17.31 -1.36 1.81
N SER A 168 18.57 -0.93 1.72
CA SER A 168 19.74 -1.68 2.19
C SER A 168 19.68 -1.94 3.71
N SER A 169 19.38 -0.91 4.51
CA SER A 169 19.30 -1.03 5.97
C SER A 169 18.20 -1.98 6.44
N LEU A 170 17.12 -2.11 5.66
CA LEU A 170 15.99 -2.99 5.95
C LEU A 170 16.20 -4.41 5.36
N GLY A 171 17.26 -4.63 4.58
CA GLY A 171 17.53 -5.90 3.91
C GLY A 171 16.46 -6.28 2.88
N LEU A 172 15.85 -5.28 2.25
CA LEU A 172 14.83 -5.47 1.21
C LEU A 172 15.52 -5.72 -0.14
N GLU A 173 14.96 -6.63 -0.94
CA GLU A 173 15.39 -6.85 -2.32
C GLU A 173 14.45 -6.06 -3.23
N LEU A 174 14.75 -4.78 -3.39
CA LEU A 174 14.09 -3.87 -4.31
C LEU A 174 15.15 -3.31 -5.25
N ASP A 175 15.17 -3.81 -6.47
CA ASP A 175 16.12 -3.36 -7.49
C ASP A 175 15.55 -2.16 -8.26
N GLU A 176 16.44 -1.29 -8.76
CA GLU A 176 16.05 -0.15 -9.62
C GLU A 176 15.38 -0.61 -10.92
N ASP A 177 15.60 -1.85 -11.36
CA ASP A 177 14.94 -2.44 -12.52
C ASP A 177 13.48 -2.85 -12.24
N GLN A 178 13.09 -2.94 -10.96
CA GLN A 178 11.75 -3.38 -10.53
C GLN A 178 10.86 -2.24 -10.06
N VAL A 179 11.45 -1.14 -9.58
CA VAL A 179 10.72 0.03 -9.07
C VAL A 179 11.36 1.32 -9.58
N ASP A 180 10.52 2.26 -10.01
CA ASP A 180 10.98 3.56 -10.48
C ASP A 180 11.21 4.48 -9.27
N ILE A 181 12.47 4.72 -8.90
CA ILE A 181 12.84 5.69 -7.87
C ILE A 181 12.96 7.08 -8.51
N ILE A 182 12.07 7.99 -8.14
CA ILE A 182 11.96 9.32 -8.76
C ILE A 182 12.20 10.41 -7.71
N GLU A 183 13.18 11.27 -7.98
CA GLU A 183 13.37 12.50 -7.22
C GLU A 183 12.64 13.67 -7.91
N PRO A 184 11.60 14.27 -7.29
CA PRO A 184 10.78 15.31 -7.93
C PRO A 184 11.58 16.47 -8.51
N ALA A 185 12.54 17.00 -7.74
CA ALA A 185 13.27 18.21 -8.10
C ALA A 185 14.21 18.04 -9.31
N THR A 186 14.66 16.82 -9.60
CA THR A 186 15.58 16.51 -10.70
C THR A 186 14.88 15.85 -11.89
N HIS A 187 13.61 15.47 -11.74
CA HIS A 187 12.85 14.78 -12.77
C HIS A 187 12.60 15.68 -14.00
N PRO A 188 12.75 15.17 -15.24
CA PRO A 188 12.56 15.97 -16.46
C PRO A 188 11.19 16.65 -16.57
N SER A 189 10.14 16.01 -16.06
CA SER A 189 8.76 16.56 -16.10
C SER A 189 8.50 17.65 -15.06
N TYR A 190 9.42 17.91 -14.12
CA TYR A 190 9.21 18.85 -13.01
C TYR A 190 8.75 20.23 -13.48
N LYS A 191 9.45 20.82 -14.45
CA LYS A 191 9.09 22.14 -15.00
C LYS A 191 7.73 22.13 -15.68
N LYS A 192 7.46 21.11 -16.50
CA LYS A 192 6.19 20.95 -17.20
C LYS A 192 5.02 20.83 -16.20
N TYR A 193 5.18 20.03 -15.16
CA TYR A 193 4.15 19.90 -14.14
C TYR A 193 3.92 21.22 -13.40
N ALA A 194 5.00 21.96 -13.07
CA ALA A 194 4.91 23.22 -12.34
C ALA A 194 4.17 24.30 -13.15
N GLU A 195 4.43 24.37 -14.45
CA GLU A 195 3.73 25.27 -15.36
C GLU A 195 2.23 24.94 -15.45
N ILE A 196 1.88 23.66 -15.57
CA ILE A 196 0.48 23.21 -15.62
C ILE A 196 -0.23 23.51 -14.29
N TYR A 197 0.42 23.22 -13.17
CA TYR A 197 -0.12 23.52 -11.84
C TYR A 197 -0.30 25.04 -11.62
N TYR A 198 0.65 25.85 -12.11
CA TYR A 198 0.51 27.31 -12.11
C TYR A 198 -0.72 27.74 -12.91
N ASP A 199 -0.93 27.20 -14.12
CA ASP A 199 -2.10 27.54 -14.94
C ASP A 199 -3.43 27.18 -14.25
N MET A 200 -3.48 26.08 -13.50
CA MET A 200 -4.63 25.71 -12.69
C MET A 200 -4.89 26.69 -11.54
N ARG A 201 -3.85 27.31 -10.99
CA ARG A 201 -3.91 28.06 -9.72
C ARG A 201 -3.68 29.56 -9.83
N LYS A 202 -3.31 30.09 -10.99
CA LYS A 202 -3.05 31.52 -11.23
C LYS A 202 -4.24 32.41 -10.87
N HIS A 203 -5.47 31.92 -11.09
CA HIS A 203 -6.69 32.66 -10.74
C HIS A 203 -6.91 32.80 -9.22
N LYS A 204 -6.20 32.01 -8.40
CA LYS A 204 -6.20 32.10 -6.93
C LYS A 204 -4.99 32.83 -6.37
N GLY A 205 -4.25 33.57 -7.22
CA GLY A 205 -3.10 34.38 -6.81
C GLY A 205 -1.79 33.62 -6.69
N GLY A 206 -1.69 32.39 -7.21
CA GLY A 206 -0.42 31.66 -7.28
C GLY A 206 0.57 32.29 -8.25
N THR A 207 1.86 32.18 -7.97
CA THR A 207 2.96 32.55 -8.88
C THR A 207 3.68 31.29 -9.39
N LEU A 208 4.44 31.43 -10.47
CA LEU A 208 5.21 30.30 -11.00
C LEU A 208 6.25 29.79 -9.98
N ASP A 209 6.89 30.69 -9.22
CA ASP A 209 7.83 30.30 -8.16
C ASP A 209 7.16 29.48 -7.07
N THR A 210 5.96 29.89 -6.61
CA THR A 210 5.20 29.10 -5.63
C THR A 210 4.75 27.75 -6.19
N ALA A 211 4.53 27.64 -7.50
CA ALA A 211 4.20 26.37 -8.15
C ALA A 211 5.40 25.42 -8.16
N TYR A 212 6.61 25.92 -8.42
CA TYR A 212 7.85 25.16 -8.27
C TYR A 212 8.03 24.68 -6.84
N GLU A 213 7.96 25.56 -5.85
CA GLU A 213 8.07 25.18 -4.44
C GLU A 213 7.03 24.13 -4.03
N THR A 214 5.79 24.26 -4.53
CA THR A 214 4.72 23.30 -4.24
C THR A 214 5.00 21.93 -4.85
N LEU A 215 5.51 21.86 -6.08
CA LEU A 215 5.80 20.58 -6.74
C LEU A 215 7.12 19.93 -6.31
N ALA A 216 7.92 20.61 -5.48
CA ALA A 216 9.04 19.97 -4.82
C ALA A 216 8.57 18.95 -3.75
N ASP A 217 7.34 19.12 -3.23
CA ASP A 217 6.69 18.16 -2.34
C ASP A 217 6.29 16.88 -3.09
N GLU A 218 6.67 15.73 -2.54
CA GLU A 218 6.46 14.42 -3.16
C GLU A 218 4.97 14.13 -3.37
N THR A 219 4.09 14.55 -2.46
CA THR A 219 2.65 14.28 -2.56
C THR A 219 2.02 15.10 -3.69
N TYR A 220 2.41 16.37 -3.85
CA TYR A 220 1.96 17.19 -4.99
C TYR A 220 2.53 16.69 -6.32
N PHE A 221 3.81 16.34 -6.36
CA PHE A 221 4.44 15.78 -7.56
C PHE A 221 3.76 14.47 -7.97
N GLY A 222 3.55 13.54 -7.03
CA GLY A 222 2.87 12.28 -7.27
C GLY A 222 1.42 12.47 -7.74
N THR A 223 0.72 13.47 -7.19
CA THR A 223 -0.63 13.82 -7.67
C THR A 223 -0.59 14.34 -9.11
N MET A 224 0.41 15.14 -9.48
CA MET A 224 0.59 15.59 -10.86
C MET A 224 0.93 14.45 -11.81
N MET A 225 1.73 13.45 -11.39
CA MET A 225 1.97 12.25 -12.20
C MET A 225 0.67 11.54 -12.55
N VAL A 226 -0.24 11.39 -11.58
CA VAL A 226 -1.56 10.78 -11.82
C VAL A 226 -2.40 11.64 -12.78
N TYR A 227 -2.42 12.96 -12.58
CA TYR A 227 -3.17 13.87 -13.45
C TYR A 227 -2.69 13.84 -14.91
N MET A 228 -1.37 13.73 -15.10
CA MET A 228 -0.73 13.74 -16.42
C MET A 228 -0.78 12.38 -17.12
N GLY A 229 -1.29 11.34 -16.46
CA GLY A 229 -1.32 9.97 -16.98
C GLY A 229 0.02 9.25 -16.92
N ASP A 230 0.99 9.79 -16.16
CA ASP A 230 2.29 9.17 -15.91
C ASP A 230 2.22 8.13 -14.76
N ALA A 231 1.06 8.03 -14.09
CA ALA A 231 0.66 6.97 -13.18
C ALA A 231 -0.86 6.80 -13.14
N ASP A 232 -1.35 5.64 -12.71
CA ASP A 232 -2.78 5.32 -12.62
C ASP A 232 -3.38 5.64 -11.25
N GLY A 233 -2.55 5.74 -10.21
CA GLY A 233 -2.99 6.02 -8.85
C GLY A 233 -1.84 6.40 -7.92
N MET A 234 -2.20 6.83 -6.71
CA MET A 234 -1.26 7.22 -5.66
C MET A 234 -1.75 6.73 -4.30
N VAL A 235 -0.81 6.29 -3.46
CA VAL A 235 -1.07 5.91 -2.06
C VAL A 235 -0.09 6.67 -1.17
N SER A 236 -0.65 7.46 -0.24
CA SER A 236 0.10 8.27 0.73
C SER A 236 -0.64 8.29 2.08
N GLY A 237 -0.04 8.85 3.13
CA GLY A 237 -0.63 9.04 4.45
C GLY A 237 -0.01 8.18 5.56
N ALA A 238 1.11 7.51 5.31
CA ALA A 238 1.86 6.82 6.36
C ALA A 238 2.52 7.83 7.31
N ILE A 239 3.05 8.94 6.77
CA ILE A 239 3.70 10.00 7.54
C ILE A 239 3.02 11.37 7.36
N HIS A 240 2.17 11.52 6.33
CA HIS A 240 1.39 12.73 6.09
C HIS A 240 0.02 12.70 6.77
N THR A 241 -0.55 13.88 7.04
CA THR A 241 -1.94 13.95 7.51
C THR A 241 -2.92 13.65 6.37
N ILE A 242 -4.14 13.25 6.72
CA ILE A 242 -5.24 13.09 5.74
C ILE A 242 -5.43 14.38 4.94
N GLN A 243 -5.32 15.54 5.59
CA GLN A 243 -5.48 16.83 4.93
C GLN A 243 -4.39 17.09 3.89
N ASP A 244 -3.14 16.69 4.17
CA ASP A 244 -2.01 16.87 3.25
C ASP A 244 -2.13 15.97 2.02
N THR A 245 -2.72 14.78 2.17
CA THR A 245 -2.95 13.86 1.04
C THR A 245 -4.19 14.26 0.21
N ILE A 246 -5.28 14.67 0.86
CA ILE A 246 -6.55 14.97 0.19
C ILE A 246 -6.52 16.33 -0.51
N ARG A 247 -5.81 17.32 0.04
CA ARG A 247 -5.71 18.67 -0.53
C ARG A 247 -5.19 18.69 -1.98
N PRO A 248 -4.04 18.08 -2.33
CA PRO A 248 -3.55 18.09 -3.71
C PRO A 248 -4.51 17.35 -4.64
N ALA A 249 -5.10 16.22 -4.20
CA ALA A 249 -6.10 15.50 -4.99
C ALA A 249 -7.30 16.40 -5.38
N PHE A 250 -7.81 17.22 -4.44
CA PHE A 250 -8.88 18.18 -4.75
C PHE A 250 -8.43 19.37 -5.60
N GLN A 251 -7.16 19.78 -5.49
CA GLN A 251 -6.65 20.92 -6.26
C GLN A 251 -6.30 20.57 -7.70
N ILE A 252 -5.96 19.30 -7.96
CA ILE A 252 -5.40 18.83 -9.24
C ILE A 252 -6.36 17.87 -9.95
N ILE A 253 -6.80 16.80 -9.28
CA ILE A 253 -7.58 15.70 -9.91
C ILE A 253 -9.07 16.03 -9.97
N HIS A 254 -9.59 16.67 -8.92
CA HIS A 254 -11.03 16.95 -8.73
C HIS A 254 -11.92 15.70 -8.63
N THR A 255 -13.23 15.91 -8.52
CA THR A 255 -14.24 14.85 -8.58
C THR A 255 -14.59 14.51 -10.01
N LYS A 256 -15.21 13.33 -10.22
CA LYS A 256 -15.84 13.02 -11.51
C LYS A 256 -16.96 14.04 -11.82
N PRO A 257 -17.24 14.33 -13.10
CA PRO A 257 -18.22 15.37 -13.48
C PRO A 257 -19.63 15.19 -12.90
N ASP A 258 -20.03 13.95 -12.60
CA ASP A 258 -21.33 13.60 -12.03
C ASP A 258 -21.38 13.63 -10.49
N LEU A 259 -20.25 13.92 -9.83
CA LEU A 259 -20.11 13.90 -8.38
C LEU A 259 -19.71 15.27 -7.84
N SER A 260 -20.45 15.74 -6.83
CA SER A 260 -20.20 17.04 -6.20
C SER A 260 -19.23 16.96 -5.02
N ILE A 261 -19.09 15.77 -4.43
CA ILE A 261 -18.27 15.52 -3.23
C ILE A 261 -17.41 14.27 -3.38
N VAL A 262 -16.33 14.21 -2.59
CA VAL A 262 -15.57 12.97 -2.34
C VAL A 262 -16.05 12.39 -1.02
N SER A 263 -16.17 11.08 -0.95
CA SER A 263 -16.56 10.34 0.26
C SER A 263 -15.61 9.18 0.50
N SER A 264 -15.33 8.85 1.76
CA SER A 264 -14.61 7.62 2.09
C SER A 264 -15.54 6.41 2.06
N VAL A 265 -14.96 5.22 1.99
CA VAL A 265 -15.65 3.97 2.31
C VAL A 265 -14.75 3.12 3.19
N PHE A 266 -15.32 2.44 4.18
CA PHE A 266 -14.60 1.44 4.98
C PHE A 266 -15.13 0.06 4.66
N PHE A 267 -14.23 -0.86 4.32
CA PHE A 267 -14.55 -2.30 4.24
C PHE A 267 -14.41 -2.91 5.63
N MET A 268 -15.55 -3.22 6.25
CA MET A 268 -15.62 -3.82 7.58
C MET A 268 -15.52 -5.34 7.45
N CYS A 269 -14.32 -5.87 7.66
CA CYS A 269 -14.03 -7.30 7.63
C CYS A 269 -14.46 -7.99 8.94
N LEU A 270 -15.73 -8.43 9.02
CA LEU A 270 -16.25 -9.24 10.12
C LEU A 270 -15.85 -10.72 9.95
N SER A 271 -16.08 -11.54 10.99
CA SER A 271 -15.65 -12.95 11.00
C SER A 271 -16.21 -13.78 9.83
N ASP A 272 -17.40 -13.47 9.35
CA ASP A 272 -18.11 -14.24 8.32
C ASP A 272 -18.46 -13.44 7.05
N ARG A 273 -18.25 -12.11 7.04
CA ARG A 273 -18.69 -11.23 5.95
C ARG A 273 -17.88 -9.94 5.87
N VAL A 274 -17.94 -9.27 4.71
CA VAL A 274 -17.46 -7.89 4.54
C VAL A 274 -18.65 -6.95 4.36
N LEU A 275 -18.72 -5.89 5.16
CA LEU A 275 -19.68 -4.79 4.99
C LEU A 275 -18.97 -3.55 4.44
N VAL A 276 -19.73 -2.66 3.80
CA VAL A 276 -19.20 -1.37 3.31
C VAL A 276 -19.89 -0.25 4.07
N TYR A 277 -19.12 0.55 4.80
CA TYR A 277 -19.61 1.72 5.51
C TYR A 277 -19.32 2.96 4.67
N GLY A 278 -20.38 3.67 4.29
CA GLY A 278 -20.28 4.88 3.48
C GLY A 278 -19.91 6.09 4.33
N ASP A 279 -18.83 6.75 3.94
CA ASP A 279 -18.28 7.99 4.49
C ASP A 279 -18.15 8.06 6.01
N CYS A 280 -17.03 7.55 6.51
CA CYS A 280 -16.67 7.61 7.93
C CYS A 280 -15.43 8.47 8.18
N GLY A 281 -15.02 9.30 7.22
CA GLY A 281 -13.73 9.98 7.31
C GLY A 281 -13.61 11.31 6.56
N VAL A 282 -14.57 11.70 5.72
CA VAL A 282 -14.44 12.94 4.92
C VAL A 282 -15.52 13.95 5.26
N ASN A 283 -16.81 13.60 5.21
CA ASN A 283 -17.90 14.59 5.38
C ASN A 283 -18.57 14.44 6.76
N PRO A 284 -18.36 15.39 7.71
CA PRO A 284 -18.92 15.27 9.07
C PRO A 284 -20.45 15.29 9.13
N ARG A 285 -21.10 16.10 8.28
CA ARG A 285 -22.56 16.21 8.20
C ARG A 285 -22.98 16.46 6.75
N PRO A 286 -23.07 15.42 5.90
CA PRO A 286 -23.45 15.58 4.50
C PRO A 286 -24.87 16.14 4.36
N THR A 287 -25.17 16.88 3.29
CA THR A 287 -26.57 17.26 2.98
C THR A 287 -27.38 16.03 2.55
N SER A 288 -28.69 16.16 2.35
CA SER A 288 -29.51 15.07 1.79
C SER A 288 -29.02 14.64 0.41
N GLU A 289 -28.61 15.60 -0.42
CA GLU A 289 -28.02 15.38 -1.73
C GLU A 289 -26.65 14.69 -1.62
N GLY A 290 -25.79 15.15 -0.71
CA GLY A 290 -24.50 14.52 -0.44
C GLY A 290 -24.64 13.09 0.08
N LEU A 291 -25.59 12.84 0.99
CA LEU A 291 -25.87 11.50 1.51
C LEU A 291 -26.38 10.56 0.42
N ALA A 292 -27.21 11.07 -0.50
CA ALA A 292 -27.63 10.33 -1.67
C ALA A 292 -26.45 9.97 -2.60
N GLU A 293 -25.55 10.92 -2.83
CA GLU A 293 -24.32 10.67 -3.61
C GLU A 293 -23.41 9.65 -2.94
N ILE A 294 -23.18 9.76 -1.62
CA ILE A 294 -22.41 8.79 -0.83
C ILE A 294 -23.00 7.39 -0.98
N ALA A 295 -24.32 7.23 -0.85
CA ALA A 295 -24.98 5.93 -0.95
C ALA A 295 -24.81 5.31 -2.35
N ILE A 296 -25.03 6.09 -3.40
CA ILE A 296 -24.90 5.64 -4.80
C ILE A 296 -23.45 5.27 -5.12
N VAL A 297 -22.47 6.09 -4.72
CA VAL A 297 -21.05 5.80 -4.95
C VAL A 297 -20.60 4.59 -4.13
N SER A 298 -21.06 4.46 -2.89
CA SER A 298 -20.74 3.31 -2.03
C SER A 298 -21.29 1.99 -2.60
N GLU A 299 -22.50 2.01 -3.16
CA GLU A 299 -23.10 0.86 -3.86
C GLU A 299 -22.23 0.44 -5.06
N ARG A 300 -21.87 1.39 -5.91
CA ARG A 300 -21.02 1.14 -7.08
C ARG A 300 -19.65 0.61 -6.68
N ASN A 301 -19.04 1.19 -5.65
CA ASN A 301 -17.77 0.72 -5.11
C ASN A 301 -17.90 -0.70 -4.58
N ALA A 302 -18.90 -0.99 -3.73
CA ALA A 302 -19.14 -2.34 -3.21
C ALA A 302 -19.25 -3.37 -4.33
N ALA A 303 -20.03 -3.07 -5.37
CA ALA A 303 -20.17 -3.93 -6.55
C ALA A 303 -18.85 -4.12 -7.30
N ALA A 304 -18.07 -3.04 -7.52
CA ALA A 304 -16.74 -3.12 -8.13
C ALA A 304 -15.78 -3.99 -7.31
N PHE A 305 -15.96 -4.04 -5.99
CA PHE A 305 -15.19 -4.82 -5.04
C PHE A 305 -15.75 -6.24 -4.80
N GLY A 306 -16.68 -6.70 -5.65
CA GLY A 306 -17.23 -8.06 -5.61
C GLY A 306 -18.25 -8.31 -4.49
N ILE A 307 -18.67 -7.25 -3.79
CA ILE A 307 -19.68 -7.32 -2.73
C ILE A 307 -21.03 -6.97 -3.35
N TRP A 308 -22.00 -7.87 -3.27
CA TRP A 308 -23.37 -7.60 -3.75
C TRP A 308 -24.09 -6.65 -2.79
N PRO A 309 -24.40 -5.41 -3.21
CA PRO A 309 -24.85 -4.39 -2.28
C PRO A 309 -26.36 -4.49 -2.03
N ASN A 310 -26.73 -4.48 -0.74
CA ASN A 310 -28.05 -4.04 -0.28
C ASN A 310 -27.78 -2.86 0.65
N VAL A 311 -28.25 -1.68 0.28
CA VAL A 311 -27.88 -0.44 0.98
C VAL A 311 -28.91 -0.08 2.03
N ALA A 312 -28.44 0.21 3.24
CA ALA A 312 -29.27 0.70 4.34
C ALA A 312 -28.88 2.14 4.66
N LEU A 313 -29.84 3.06 4.62
CA LEU A 313 -29.63 4.43 5.12
C LEU A 313 -30.01 4.48 6.60
N LEU A 314 -28.97 4.51 7.45
CA LEU A 314 -29.12 4.41 8.90
C LEU A 314 -29.64 5.70 9.54
N SER A 315 -30.53 5.58 10.51
CA SER A 315 -31.13 6.66 11.30
C SER A 315 -31.53 6.16 12.68
N TYR A 316 -31.72 7.04 13.66
CA TYR A 316 -32.27 6.63 14.96
C TYR A 316 -33.78 6.29 14.92
N SER A 317 -34.43 6.39 13.75
CA SER A 317 -35.84 6.05 13.56
C SER A 317 -36.04 5.25 12.27
N THR A 318 -36.93 4.25 12.33
CA THR A 318 -37.25 3.40 11.19
C THR A 318 -38.56 3.83 10.54
N GLY A 319 -38.58 3.88 9.20
CA GLY A 319 -39.78 4.10 8.41
C GLY A 319 -40.22 5.58 8.31
N PRO A 320 -41.42 5.83 7.74
CA PRO A 320 -41.82 7.18 7.34
C PRO A 320 -42.29 8.06 8.51
N PHE A 321 -42.61 7.47 9.66
CA PHE A 321 -43.26 8.15 10.77
C PHE A 321 -42.31 8.87 11.73
N GLY A 322 -41.01 8.56 11.68
CA GLY A 322 -40.00 9.28 12.47
C GLY A 322 -40.03 10.77 12.18
N ARG A 323 -39.78 11.61 13.18
CA ARG A 323 -39.76 13.08 13.03
C ARG A 323 -38.44 13.63 13.56
N GLY A 324 -37.95 14.69 12.94
CA GLY A 324 -36.74 15.39 13.36
C GLY A 324 -35.86 15.71 12.17
N GLU A 325 -35.09 16.81 12.27
CA GLU A 325 -34.25 17.33 11.19
C GLU A 325 -33.35 16.25 10.56
N GLU A 326 -32.73 15.41 11.41
CA GLU A 326 -31.86 14.33 10.97
C GLU A 326 -32.59 13.19 10.25
N VAL A 327 -33.81 12.84 10.70
CA VAL A 327 -34.64 11.82 10.04
C VAL A 327 -35.14 12.34 8.69
N ASP A 328 -35.59 13.60 8.65
CA ASP A 328 -36.11 14.23 7.45
C ASP A 328 -35.01 14.43 6.39
N ARG A 329 -33.77 14.71 6.83
CA ARG A 329 -32.57 14.73 5.97
C ARG A 329 -32.38 13.39 5.25
N ILE A 330 -32.50 12.28 5.96
CA ILE A 330 -32.31 10.93 5.41
C ILE A 330 -33.49 10.54 4.50
N LYS A 331 -34.73 10.83 4.88
CA LYS A 331 -35.90 10.61 4.02
C LYS A 331 -35.76 11.31 2.67
N LYS A 332 -35.34 12.58 2.69
CA LYS A 332 -35.06 13.34 1.46
C LYS A 332 -33.95 12.68 0.63
N ALA A 333 -32.90 12.16 1.28
CA ALA A 333 -31.86 11.41 0.58
C ALA A 333 -32.42 10.15 -0.10
N VAL A 334 -33.27 9.37 0.58
CA VAL A 334 -33.95 8.20 0.01
C VAL A 334 -34.78 8.57 -1.22
N GLU A 335 -35.56 9.66 -1.14
CA GLU A 335 -36.34 10.15 -2.29
C GLU A 335 -35.45 10.54 -3.48
N ILE A 336 -34.32 11.18 -3.22
CA ILE A 336 -33.34 11.54 -4.25
C ILE A 336 -32.77 10.28 -4.91
N ILE A 337 -32.37 9.28 -4.12
CA ILE A 337 -31.81 8.03 -4.64
C ILE A 337 -32.87 7.28 -5.46
N ARG A 338 -34.12 7.17 -5.00
CA ARG A 338 -35.20 6.50 -5.75
C ARG A 338 -35.45 7.14 -7.12
N LYS A 339 -35.28 8.46 -7.22
CA LYS A 339 -35.39 9.19 -8.49
C LYS A 339 -34.18 9.01 -9.40
N ARG A 340 -32.95 9.04 -8.84
CA ARG A 340 -31.70 8.97 -9.62
C ARG A 340 -31.32 7.54 -10.00
N CYS A 341 -31.62 6.55 -9.16
CA CYS A 341 -31.20 5.15 -9.30
C CYS A 341 -32.35 4.21 -8.85
N PRO A 342 -33.44 4.10 -9.62
CA PRO A 342 -34.62 3.32 -9.22
C PRO A 342 -34.36 1.82 -9.04
N GLU A 343 -33.35 1.27 -9.72
CA GLU A 343 -32.95 -0.14 -9.62
C GLU A 343 -32.12 -0.46 -8.36
N MET A 344 -31.69 0.56 -7.61
CA MET A 344 -30.84 0.39 -6.44
C MET A 344 -31.60 -0.31 -5.31
N LYS A 345 -31.09 -1.46 -4.86
CA LYS A 345 -31.62 -2.18 -3.70
C LYS A 345 -31.26 -1.44 -2.42
N MET A 346 -32.21 -0.68 -1.89
CA MET A 346 -32.02 0.07 -0.67
C MET A 346 -33.26 0.16 0.21
N GLU A 347 -33.05 0.35 1.50
CA GLU A 347 -34.07 0.68 2.49
C GLU A 347 -33.59 1.83 3.38
N GLY A 348 -34.53 2.65 3.85
CA GLY A 348 -34.20 3.77 4.72
C GLY A 348 -35.37 4.75 4.88
N PRO A 349 -35.41 5.51 6.00
CA PRO A 349 -34.50 5.42 7.15
C PRO A 349 -34.73 4.12 7.95
N ILE A 350 -33.66 3.52 8.46
CA ILE A 350 -33.69 2.30 9.30
C ILE A 350 -32.72 2.41 10.48
N GLN A 351 -33.07 1.82 11.63
CA GLN A 351 -32.23 1.76 12.83
C GLN A 351 -31.05 0.80 12.73
#